data_AF-A0A940CUS9-F1
#
_entry.id   AF-A0A940CUS9-F1
#
_cell.length_a   1.000
_cell.length_b   1.000
_cell.length_c   1.000
_cell.angle_alpha   90.00
_cell.angle_beta   90.00
_cell.angle_gamma   90.00
#
_symmetry.space_group_name_H-M   'P 1'
#
loop_
_entity.id
_entity.type
_entity.pdbx_description
1 polymer ?
#
loop_
_entity_poly.entity_id
_entity_poly.type
_entity_poly.pdbx_seq_one_letter_code
_entity_poly.pdbx_strand_id
1 'polypeptide(L)' 'MNRERLVRKQTYITQRQNAAIKKIALQKKITEADVIRQAIDAYIKPLADEQNPILELKGIGRSGSKDGSKRHDYYLYGR' A
#
# COMPACT_ATOMS: atom_id res chain seq x y z
N MET A 1 -19.77 -12.16 1.83
CA MET A 1 -19.06 -11.06 2.52
C MET A 1 -17.86 -11.67 3.24
N ASN A 2 -16.66 -11.59 2.65
CA ASN A 2 -15.47 -12.23 3.20
C ASN A 2 -15.05 -11.44 4.45
N ARG A 3 -15.29 -11.97 5.66
CA ARG A 3 -14.79 -11.37 6.90
C ARG A 3 -13.31 -11.73 6.99
N GLU A 4 -12.42 -10.75 6.80
CA GLU A 4 -11.00 -10.95 7.03
C GLU A 4 -10.76 -11.49 8.45
N ARG A 5 -9.92 -12.51 8.55
CA ARG A 5 -9.59 -13.15 9.82
C ARG A 5 -8.57 -12.29 10.57
N LEU A 6 -8.96 -11.79 11.75
CA LEU A 6 -8.06 -11.02 12.61
C LEU A 6 -6.90 -11.90 13.12
N VAL A 7 -5.69 -11.34 13.14
CA VAL A 7 -4.47 -11.96 13.67
C VAL A 7 -4.06 -11.27 14.97
N ARG A 8 -3.77 -12.04 16.02
CA ARG A 8 -3.32 -11.49 17.31
C ARG A 8 -1.91 -10.92 17.19
N LYS A 9 -1.73 -9.67 17.58
CA LYS A 9 -0.42 -9.00 17.74
C LYS A 9 -0.32 -8.47 19.18
N GLN A 10 0.86 -8.61 19.80
CA GLN A 10 1.16 -8.05 21.11
C GLN A 10 2.39 -7.15 20.99
N THR A 11 2.29 -5.91 21.46
CA THR A 11 3.38 -4.94 21.47
C THR A 11 3.23 -4.02 22.68
N TYR A 12 4.34 -3.48 23.16
CA TYR A 12 4.33 -2.41 24.14
C TYR A 12 4.06 -1.07 23.44
N ILE A 13 3.34 -0.19 24.13
CA ILE A 13 3.12 1.20 23.73
C ILE A 13 3.46 2.11 24.91
N THR A 14 3.80 3.36 24.60
CA THR A 14 4.08 4.36 25.64
C THR A 14 2.82 4.75 26.39
N GLN A 15 2.97 5.23 27.63
CA GLN A 15 1.85 5.78 28.40
C GLN A 15 1.13 6.91 27.65
N ARG A 16 1.88 7.75 26.93
CA ARG A 16 1.35 8.83 26.08
C ARG A 16 0.46 8.29 24.96
N GLN A 17 0.87 7.22 24.28
CA GLN A 17 0.05 6.58 23.24
C GLN A 17 -1.22 5.97 23.83
N ASN A 18 -1.13 5.27 24.97
CA ASN A 18 -2.29 4.71 25.65
C ASN A 18 -3.33 5.79 26.02
N ALA A 19 -2.88 6.92 26.58
CA ALA A 19 -3.76 8.04 26.91
C ALA A 19 -4.42 8.64 25.67
N ALA A 20 -3.68 8.78 24.57
CA ALA A 20 -4.21 9.29 23.30
C ALA A 20 -5.26 8.34 22.69
N ILE A 21 -5.00 7.03 22.69
CA ILE A 21 -5.92 6.01 22.18
C ILE A 21 -7.25 6.08 22.96
N LYS A 22 -7.19 6.09 24.30
CA LYS A 22 -8.37 6.22 25.16
C LYS A 22 -9.19 7.47 24.86
N LYS A 23 -8.53 8.62 24.72
CA LYS A 23 -9.19 9.89 24.41
C LYS A 23 -9.92 9.83 23.07
N ILE A 24 -9.26 9.30 22.02
CA ILE A 24 -9.83 9.20 20.68
C ILE A 24 -11.00 8.21 20.65
N ALA A 25 -10.86 7.06 21.30
CA ALA A 25 -11.90 6.04 21.41
C ALA A 25 -13.18 6.62 22.04
N LEU A 26 -13.02 7.37 23.14
CA LEU A 26 -14.13 8.05 23.81
C LEU A 26 -14.78 9.13 22.91
N GLN A 27 -13.98 9.99 22.28
CA GLN A 27 -14.47 11.07 21.42
C GLN A 27 -15.24 10.54 20.20
N LYS A 28 -14.75 9.45 19.60
CA LYS A 28 -15.34 8.86 18.38
C LYS A 28 -16.39 7.78 18.67
N LYS A 29 -16.60 7.40 19.93
CA LYS A 29 -17.49 6.29 20.36
C LYS A 29 -17.17 4.97 19.66
N ILE A 30 -15.89 4.65 19.53
CA ILE A 30 -15.38 3.38 18.95
C ILE A 30 -14.44 2.68 19.93
N THR A 31 -14.08 1.44 19.65
CA THR A 31 -13.18 0.69 20.54
C THR A 31 -11.73 1.19 20.41
N GLU A 32 -10.93 1.03 21.46
CA GLU A 32 -9.48 1.29 21.38
C GLU A 32 -8.81 0.45 20.27
N ALA A 33 -9.31 -0.77 20.05
CA ALA A 33 -8.85 -1.64 18.97
C ALA A 33 -9.16 -1.08 17.57
N ASP A 34 -10.30 -0.42 17.39
CA ASP A 34 -10.62 0.30 16.14
C ASP A 34 -9.67 1.46 15.91
N VAL A 35 -9.36 2.23 16.95
CA VAL A 35 -8.40 3.34 16.86
C VAL A 35 -7.02 2.83 16.44
N ILE A 36 -6.56 1.75 17.06
CA ILE A 36 -5.26 1.12 16.73
C ILE A 36 -5.26 0.62 15.29
N ARG A 37 -6.32 -0.08 14.86
CA ARG A 37 -6.45 -0.56 13.47
C ARG A 37 -6.44 0.59 12.47
N GLN A 38 -7.26 1.62 12.68
CA GLN A 38 -7.29 2.80 11.80
C GLN A 38 -5.92 3.51 11.72
N ALA A 39 -5.19 3.60 12.84
CA ALA A 39 -3.86 4.18 12.84
C ALA A 39 -2.84 3.34 12.07
N ILE A 40 -2.91 2.01 12.21
CA ILE A 40 -2.09 1.06 11.45
C ILE A 40 -2.42 1.16 9.96
N ASP A 41 -3.70 1.13 9.59
CA ASP A 41 -4.16 1.22 8.21
C ASP A 41 -3.73 2.55 7.57
N ALA A 42 -3.85 3.67 8.29
CA ALA A 42 -3.41 4.97 7.80
C ALA A 42 -1.89 5.06 7.58
N TYR A 43 -1.10 4.34 8.37
CA TYR A 43 0.35 4.29 8.22
C TYR A 43 0.78 3.35 7.08
N ILE A 44 0.12 2.21 6.93
CA ILE A 44 0.47 1.19 5.92
C ILE A 44 -0.08 1.55 4.55
N LYS A 45 -1.26 2.15 4.45
CA LYS A 45 -1.93 2.41 3.16
C LYS A 45 -1.03 3.15 2.16
N PRO A 46 -0.33 4.24 2.51
CA PRO A 46 0.60 4.89 1.58
C PRO A 46 1.74 3.99 1.11
N LEU A 47 2.23 3.08 1.97
CA LEU A 47 3.31 2.14 1.65
C LEU A 47 2.84 0.98 0.79
N ALA A 48 1.57 0.59 0.93
CA ALA A 48 0.93 -0.45 0.12
C ALA A 48 0.48 0.10 -1.25
N ASP A 49 0.02 1.35 -1.28
CA ASP A 49 -0.33 2.10 -2.49
C ASP A 49 0.92 2.61 -3.23
N GLU A 50 2.11 2.51 -2.62
CA GLU A 50 3.41 2.56 -3.30
C GLU A 50 3.63 1.31 -4.18
N GLN A 51 2.58 0.92 -4.93
CA GLN A 51 2.78 0.22 -6.19
C GLN A 51 3.66 1.13 -7.04
N ASN A 52 4.92 0.72 -7.15
CA ASN A 52 5.98 1.39 -7.90
C ASN A 52 5.38 2.04 -9.16
N PRO A 53 5.27 3.37 -9.28
CA PRO A 53 4.60 4.01 -10.42
C PRO A 53 5.25 3.63 -11.77
N ILE A 54 6.50 3.17 -11.73
CA ILE A 54 7.24 2.57 -12.86
C ILE A 54 6.67 1.20 -13.28
N LEU A 55 6.14 0.40 -12.36
CA LEU A 55 5.45 -0.86 -12.67
C LEU A 55 4.11 -0.62 -13.37
N GLU A 56 3.41 0.47 -13.06
CA GLU A 56 2.17 0.87 -13.75
C GLU A 56 2.43 1.36 -15.19
N LEU A 57 3.63 1.86 -15.48
CA LEU A 57 4.08 2.22 -16.84
C LEU A 57 4.29 1.00 -17.76
N LYS A 58 4.29 -0.22 -17.22
CA LYS A 58 4.53 -1.45 -17.98
C LYS A 58 3.34 -1.76 -18.89
N GLY A 59 3.48 -1.42 -20.18
CA GLY A 59 2.48 -1.69 -21.22
C GLY A 59 1.77 -0.46 -21.79
N ILE A 60 2.10 0.76 -21.34
CA ILE A 60 1.58 2.01 -21.93
C ILE A 60 2.09 2.21 -23.37
N GLY A 61 3.28 1.71 -23.68
CA GLY A 61 3.80 1.67 -25.05
C GLY A 61 3.32 0.42 -25.79
N ARG A 62 2.44 0.58 -26.79
CA ARG A 62 2.23 -0.44 -27.82
C ARG A 62 3.32 -0.30 -28.88
N SER A 63 4.41 -1.05 -28.75
CA SER A 63 5.30 -1.29 -29.88
C SER A 63 4.68 -2.39 -30.75
N GLY A 64 4.51 -2.14 -32.05
CA GLY A 64 4.10 -3.17 -33.01
C GLY A 64 5.14 -4.29 -33.17
N SER A 65 6.34 -4.10 -32.61
CA SER A 65 7.46 -5.03 -32.69
C SER A 65 7.54 -5.92 -31.45
N LYS A 66 7.30 -7.23 -31.62
CA LYS A 66 7.32 -8.22 -30.53
C LYS A 66 8.69 -8.40 -29.88
N ASP A 67 9.77 -8.01 -30.57
CA ASP A 67 11.16 -8.19 -30.16
C ASP A 67 11.97 -6.87 -30.25
N GLY A 68 11.29 -5.73 -30.07
CA GLY A 68 11.92 -4.41 -30.14
C GLY A 68 13.13 -4.24 -29.22
N SER A 69 13.21 -4.98 -28.10
CA SER A 69 14.40 -4.99 -27.24
C SER A 69 15.63 -5.65 -27.88
N LYS A 70 15.43 -6.62 -28.77
CA LYS A 70 16.50 -7.39 -29.43
C LYS A 70 16.85 -6.85 -30.81
N ARG A 71 15.89 -6.25 -31.51
CA ARG A 71 16.04 -5.80 -32.90
C ARG A 71 15.81 -4.30 -33.06
N HIS A 72 16.10 -3.51 -32.01
CA HIS A 72 15.89 -2.06 -32.04
C HIS A 72 16.61 -1.40 -33.23
N ASP A 73 17.83 -1.82 -33.53
CA ASP A 73 18.60 -1.27 -34.65
C ASP A 73 17.92 -1.50 -36.00
N TYR A 74 17.35 -2.69 -36.22
CA TYR A 74 16.59 -3.00 -37.42
C TYR A 74 15.34 -2.12 -37.56
N TYR A 75 14.62 -1.87 -36.46
CA TYR A 75 13.41 -1.04 -36.48
C TYR A 75 13.69 0.46 -36.57
N LEU A 76 14.84 0.93 -36.06
CA LEU A 76 15.20 2.34 -36.07
C LEU A 76 16.01 2.74 -37.31
N TYR A 77 16.86 1.84 -37.81
CA TYR A 77 17.86 2.14 -38.85
C TYR A 77 17.76 1.24 -40.08
N GLY A 78 16.91 0.21 -40.07
CA GLY A 78 16.70 -0.67 -41.23
C GLY A 78 17.90 -1.53 -41.64
N ARG A 79 18.87 -1.73 -40.74
CA ARG A 79 20.05 -2.58 -40.93
C ARG A 79 20.00 -3.84 -40.07
#